data_AF-A0A1S4F6J9-F1
#
_entry.id   AF-A0A1S4F6J9-F1
#
_cell.length_a   1.000
_cell.length_b   1.000
_cell.length_c   1.000
_cell.angle_alpha   90.00
_cell.angle_beta   90.00
_cell.angle_gamma   90.00
#
_symmetry.space_group_name_H-M   'P 1'
#
loop_
_entity.id
_entity.type
_entity.pdbx_description
1 polymer ?
#
loop_
_entity_poly.entity_id
_entity_poly.type
_entity_poly.pdbx_seq_one_letter_code
_entity_poly.pdbx_strand_id
1 'polypeptide(L)' 'MTAWRAAGLNYINYSNIAARLVRKALKPEQRAQAVRRDESHIKFTKWVNGKPEKAGEVV' A
#
# COMPACT_ATOMS: atom_id res chain seq x y z
N MET A 1 -15.71 6.86 17.78
CA MET A 1 -15.21 6.01 16.67
C MET A 1 -13.83 6.53 16.28
N THR A 2 -12.81 5.68 16.10
CA THR A 2 -11.45 6.16 15.78
C THR A 2 -11.42 6.82 14.41
N ALA A 3 -10.71 7.94 14.26
CA ALA A 3 -10.72 8.77 13.04
C ALA A 3 -10.38 7.98 11.76
N TRP A 4 -9.44 7.05 11.83
CA TRP A 4 -9.04 6.21 10.69
C TRP A 4 -10.11 5.18 10.28
N ARG A 5 -10.94 4.70 11.22
CA ARG A 5 -12.09 3.84 10.90
C ARG A 5 -13.20 4.62 10.20
N ALA A 6 -13.43 5.86 10.62
CA ALA A 6 -14.39 6.74 9.96
C ALA A 6 -13.95 7.11 8.53
N ALA A 7 -12.64 7.19 8.29
CA ALA A 7 -12.06 7.39 6.95
C ALA A 7 -12.09 6.14 6.05
N GLY A 8 -12.73 5.04 6.47
CA GLY A 8 -12.83 3.81 5.68
C GLY A 8 -11.55 2.98 5.62
N LEU A 9 -10.54 3.28 6.45
CA LEU A 9 -9.32 2.48 6.49
C LEU A 9 -9.57 1.17 7.24
N ASN A 10 -9.23 0.06 6.59
CA ASN A 10 -9.08 -1.22 7.29
C ASN A 10 -7.82 -1.20 8.17
N TYR A 11 -7.75 -2.09 9.15
CA TYR A 11 -6.63 -2.15 10.09
C TYR A 11 -5.28 -2.39 9.40
N ILE A 12 -5.26 -3.23 8.38
CA ILE A 12 -4.04 -3.58 7.61
C ILE A 12 -3.47 -2.33 6.90
N ASN A 13 -4.33 -1.53 6.29
CA ASN A 13 -3.95 -0.30 5.60
C ASN A 13 -3.45 0.74 6.61
N TYR A 14 -4.14 0.88 7.74
CA TYR A 14 -3.72 1.77 8.81
C TYR A 14 -2.31 1.40 9.34
N SER A 15 -2.09 0.12 9.69
CA SER A 15 -0.79 -0.32 10.22
C SER A 15 0.33 -0.20 9.18
N ASN A 16 0.06 -0.47 7.90
CA ASN A 16 1.02 -0.27 6.82
C ASN A 16 1.39 1.22 6.65
N ILE A 17 0.44 2.15 6.76
CA ILE A 17 0.73 3.59 6.72
C ILE A 17 1.64 3.99 7.89
N ALA A 18 1.33 3.55 9.10
CA ALA A 18 2.15 3.83 10.28
C ALA A 18 3.56 3.25 10.13
N ALA A 19 3.69 2.02 9.63
CA ALA A 19 4.99 1.37 9.40
C ALA A 19 5.85 2.15 8.38
N ARG A 20 5.25 2.66 7.30
CA ARG A 20 5.96 3.52 6.33
C ARG A 20 6.50 4.80 6.97
N LEU A 21 5.69 5.45 7.80
CA LEU A 21 6.10 6.64 8.55
C LEU A 21 7.30 6.36 9.47
N VAL A 22 7.24 5.25 10.21
CA VAL A 22 8.34 4.83 11.11
C VAL A 22 9.63 4.58 10.32
N ARG A 23 9.55 3.92 9.15
CA ARG A 23 10.74 3.68 8.31
C ARG A 23 11.36 4.97 7.79
N LYS A 24 10.54 5.96 7.44
CA LYS A 24 11.02 7.29 7.03
C LYS A 24 11.70 8.06 8.17
N ALA A 25 11.31 7.80 9.42
CA ALA A 25 11.91 8.43 10.60
C ALA A 25 13.27 7.80 11.00
N LEU A 26 13.67 6.65 10.43
CA LEU A 26 14.95 6.00 10.72
C LEU A 26 16.15 6.83 10.23
N LYS A 27 17.31 6.59 10.85
CA LYS A 27 18.61 7.10 10.40
C LYS A 27 18.92 6.63 8.97
N PRO A 28 19.65 7.42 8.16
CA PRO A 28 19.90 7.10 6.75
C PRO A 28 20.46 5.70 6.51
N GLU A 29 21.39 5.25 7.36
CA GLU A 29 22.05 3.94 7.28
C GLU A 29 21.05 2.77 7.35
N GLN A 30 20.05 2.88 8.23
CA GLN A 30 19.03 1.85 8.43
C GLN A 30 17.83 2.03 7.49
N ARG A 31 17.60 3.26 7.04
CA ARG A 31 16.50 3.61 6.13
C ARG A 31 16.65 2.91 4.78
N ALA A 32 17.86 2.87 4.22
CA ALA A 32 18.11 2.23 2.92
C ALA A 32 17.66 0.76 2.87
N GLN A 33 17.91 0.01 3.94
CA GLN A 33 17.46 -1.38 4.04
C GLN A 33 15.96 -1.48 4.33
N ALA A 34 15.41 -0.57 5.13
CA ALA A 34 14.01 -0.58 5.52
C ALA A 34 13.05 -0.23 4.37
N VAL A 35 13.44 0.67 3.47
CA VAL A 35 12.61 1.14 2.33
C VAL A 35 12.22 -0.01 1.39
N ARG A 36 13.05 -1.05 1.28
CA ARG A 36 12.75 -2.24 0.45
C ARG A 36 11.45 -2.94 0.84
N ARG A 37 10.97 -2.75 2.08
CA ARG A 37 9.69 -3.32 2.56
C ARG A 37 8.46 -2.52 2.11
N ASP A 38 8.64 -1.33 1.56
CA ASP A 38 7.54 -0.50 1.06
C ASP A 38 7.20 -0.82 -0.41
N GLU A 39 8.05 -1.57 -1.11
CA GLU A 39 7.86 -1.97 -2.50
C GLU A 39 6.87 -3.14 -2.62
N SER A 40 5.84 -2.97 -3.47
CA SER A 40 4.91 -4.03 -3.83
C SER A 40 4.75 -4.07 -5.35
N HIS A 41 5.12 -5.19 -5.96
CA HIS A 41 5.04 -5.41 -7.42
C HIS A 41 3.80 -6.18 -7.84
N ILE A 42 2.78 -6.24 -6.98
CA ILE A 42 1.57 -7.02 -7.23
C ILE A 42 0.66 -6.23 -8.17
N LYS A 43 0.38 -6.80 -9.36
CA LYS A 43 -0.62 -6.29 -10.29
C LYS A 43 -1.93 -7.04 -10.09
N PHE A 44 -2.98 -6.31 -9.75
CA PHE A 44 -4.34 -6.86 -9.70
C PHE A 44 -4.98 -6.79 -11.08
N THR A 45 -5.42 -7.93 -11.60
CA THR A 45 -6.23 -8.02 -12.81
C THR A 45 -7.62 -8.47 -12.40
N LYS A 46 -8.62 -7.61 -12.59
CA LYS A 46 -10.01 -7.97 -12.32
C LYS A 46 -10.55 -8.77 -13.50
N TRP A 47 -11.17 -9.92 -13.21
CA TRP A 47 -11.80 -10.77 -14.21
C TRP A 47 -13.31 -10.65 -14.09
N VAL A 48 -13.98 -10.41 -15.22
CA VAL A 48 -15.45 -10.31 -15.27
C VAL A 48 -15.91 -11.09 -16.50
N ASN A 49 -16.94 -11.92 -16.33
CA ASN A 49 -17.54 -12.71 -17.43
C ASN A 49 -16.51 -13.51 -18.26
N GLY A 50 -15.50 -14.07 -17.58
CA GLY A 50 -14.48 -14.91 -18.22
C GLY A 50 -13.41 -14.17 -19.03
N LYS A 51 -13.40 -12.82 -19.02
CA LYS A 51 -12.35 -12.02 -19.66
C LYS A 51 -11.68 -11.10 -18.64
N PRO A 52 -10.35 -10.88 -18.75
CA PRO A 52 -9.70 -9.86 -17.96
C PRO A 52 -10.24 -8.49 -18.39
N GLU A 53 -10.76 -7.71 -17.44
CA GLU A 53 -11.08 -6.31 -17.64
C GLU A 53 -9.75 -5.60 -17.93
N LYS A 54 -9.61 -4.96 -19.09
CA LYS A 54 -8.34 -4.38 -19.58
C LYS A 54 -7.65 -3.63 -18.44
N ALA A 55 -6.36 -3.97 -18.23
CA ALA A 55 -5.48 -3.18 -17.37
C ALA A 55 -5.52 -1.72 -17.89
N GLY A 56 -5.93 -0.80 -17.01
CA GLY A 56 -6.36 0.55 -17.35
C GLY A 56 -5.50 1.26 -18.40
N GLU A 57 -6.17 1.69 -19.45
CA GLU A 57 -5.75 2.78 -20.34
C GLU A 57 -5.81 4.07 -19.51
N VAL A 58 -4.65 4.71 -19.34
CA VAL A 58 -4.51 5.99 -18.63
C VAL A 58 -4.89 7.08 -19.61
N VAL A 59 -5.97 7.82 -19.31
CA VAL A 59 -6.20 9.20 -19.76
C VAL A 59 -5.91 10.10 -18.57
#